data_AF-A0A6A0GRD9-F1
#
_entry.id   AF-A0A6A0GRD9-F1
#
_cell.length_a   1.000
_cell.length_b   1.000
_cell.length_c   1.000
_cell.angle_alpha   90.00
_cell.angle_beta   90.00
_cell.angle_gamma   90.00
#
_symmetry.space_group_name_H-M   'P 1'
#
loop_
_entity.id
_entity.type
_entity.pdbx_description
1 polymer ?
#
loop_
_entity_poly.entity_id
_entity_poly.type
_entity_poly.pdbx_seq_one_letter_code
_entity_poly.pdbx_strand_id
1 'polypeptide(L)'
;MYVVYYLCVMCIMYDVNASKIFSEEAGQIYERAISGPLRKNQLLYFAYADFEESRLHYQEVHKIYQRYINMPDVDPTLAYIQYMKFSRRAEGIKSTREVFKKAREDSRTQFHAYAAAALMEYYCSKNKEIAFRIFELGLKKHPDNPDYIMSYVDYLSHLNEDNNTRVLFERVLSSGQLKNEDTVGLWNRFLEFECNVGDLASIVKVEKRRAHVLQKLKEFEGKDTAQQVDRYKFMNLYPCTNDELKAIGYRDISTHVTITNPHIARGLLSHEPNEKAFARPDFSQMIPYKPKIKYVPGEHPIPGGSFPPPPTVSNLLSILPPPSCFRGPFVKDKPARNW
;
A
#
# COMPACT_ATOMS: atom_id res chain seq x y z
N MET A 1 1.33 -7.92 26.70
CA MET A 1 -0.09 -8.31 26.89
C MET A 1 -0.23 -9.59 27.71
N TYR A 2 0.45 -10.68 27.38
CA TYR A 2 0.42 -11.93 28.18
C TYR A 2 0.92 -11.78 29.63
N VAL A 3 1.96 -10.95 29.88
CA VAL A 3 2.48 -10.69 31.23
C VAL A 3 1.51 -9.90 32.10
N VAL A 4 0.82 -8.91 31.51
CA VAL A 4 -0.18 -8.08 32.19
C VAL A 4 -1.42 -8.91 32.56
N TYR A 5 -1.83 -9.82 31.68
CA TYR A 5 -2.93 -10.75 31.96
C TYR A 5 -2.57 -11.75 33.06
N TYR A 6 -1.33 -12.27 33.08
CA TYR A 6 -0.85 -13.17 34.13
C TYR A 6 -0.73 -12.49 35.50
N LEU A 7 -0.26 -11.24 35.56
CA LEU A 7 -0.22 -10.47 36.82
C LEU A 7 -1.63 -10.18 37.36
N CYS A 8 -2.58 -9.87 36.49
CA CYS A 8 -3.98 -9.63 36.88
C CYS A 8 -4.65 -10.90 37.43
N VAL A 9 -4.40 -12.06 36.80
CA VAL A 9 -4.92 -13.36 37.26
C VAL A 9 -4.28 -13.80 38.59
N MET A 10 -2.99 -13.52 38.83
CA MET A 10 -2.34 -13.82 40.13
C MET A 10 -2.84 -12.93 41.28
N CYS A 11 -3.14 -11.65 41.03
CA CYS A 11 -3.73 -10.77 42.04
C CYS A 11 -5.09 -11.28 42.57
N ILE A 12 -5.82 -12.05 41.76
CA ILE A 12 -7.12 -12.62 42.14
C ILE A 12 -6.95 -13.88 43.01
N MET A 13 -5.78 -14.54 43.01
CA MET A 13 -5.57 -15.89 43.56
C MET A 13 -4.51 -15.97 44.68
N TYR A 14 -4.57 -15.08 45.68
CA TYR A 14 -4.12 -15.34 47.06
C TYR A 14 -2.71 -14.91 47.56
N ASP A 15 -1.88 -14.13 46.84
CA ASP A 15 -0.66 -13.53 47.45
C ASP A 15 -0.25 -12.15 46.89
N VAL A 16 -0.61 -11.10 47.62
CA VAL A 16 -0.30 -9.69 47.29
C VAL A 16 1.20 -9.39 47.39
N ASN A 17 1.95 -10.11 48.24
CA ASN A 17 3.38 -9.88 48.42
C ASN A 17 4.18 -10.52 47.28
N ALA A 18 3.84 -11.75 46.90
CA ALA A 18 4.42 -12.39 45.73
C ALA A 18 4.16 -11.59 44.45
N SER A 19 2.94 -11.05 44.29
CA SER A 19 2.62 -10.20 43.13
C SER A 19 3.46 -8.93 43.04
N LYS A 20 3.82 -8.32 44.18
CA LYS A 20 4.71 -7.13 44.20
C LYS A 20 6.14 -7.50 43.81
N ILE A 21 6.67 -8.60 44.36
CA ILE A 21 8.02 -9.09 44.06
C ILE A 21 8.16 -9.39 42.56
N PHE A 22 7.20 -10.13 41.97
CA PHE A 22 7.24 -10.40 40.53
C PHE A 22 7.10 -9.15 39.66
N SER A 23 6.35 -8.14 40.14
CA SER A 23 6.26 -6.85 39.44
C SER A 23 7.59 -6.09 39.47
N GLU A 24 8.28 -6.08 40.60
CA GLU A 24 9.61 -5.46 40.73
C GLU A 24 10.66 -6.19 39.88
N GLU A 25 10.66 -7.53 39.89
CA GLU A 25 11.51 -8.34 39.02
C GLU A 25 11.26 -8.07 37.54
N ALA A 26 9.99 -7.96 37.11
CA ALA A 26 9.65 -7.60 35.75
C ALA A 26 10.22 -6.23 35.34
N GLY A 27 10.13 -5.23 36.22
CA GLY A 27 10.76 -3.92 36.00
C GLY A 27 12.28 -4.02 35.85
N GLN A 28 12.95 -4.81 36.70
CA GLN A 28 14.39 -5.05 36.60
C GLN A 28 14.79 -5.74 35.28
N ILE A 29 13.97 -6.66 34.77
CA ILE A 29 14.21 -7.31 33.48
C ILE A 29 14.19 -6.28 32.34
N TYR A 30 13.19 -5.39 32.33
CA TYR A 30 13.14 -4.30 31.36
C TYR A 30 14.35 -3.36 31.48
N GLU A 31 14.71 -2.96 32.70
CA GLU A 31 15.84 -2.08 32.98
C GLU A 31 17.18 -2.68 32.50
N ARG A 32 17.38 -3.98 32.72
CA ARG A 32 18.54 -4.73 32.19
C ARG A 32 18.51 -4.80 30.66
N ALA A 33 17.34 -5.01 30.06
CA ALA A 33 17.21 -5.12 28.60
C ALA A 33 17.56 -3.80 27.88
N ILE A 34 17.10 -2.66 28.41
CA ILE A 34 17.42 -1.34 27.85
C ILE A 34 18.83 -0.85 28.20
N SER A 35 19.46 -1.39 29.25
CA SER A 35 20.84 -1.07 29.63
C SER A 35 21.87 -1.97 28.94
N GLY A 36 21.43 -3.09 28.38
CA GLY A 36 22.28 -4.08 27.73
C GLY A 36 22.39 -3.91 26.20
N PRO A 37 22.50 -5.01 25.44
CA PRO A 37 22.74 -4.96 23.99
C PRO A 37 21.54 -4.41 23.20
N LEU A 38 20.32 -4.49 23.75
CA LEU A 38 19.09 -4.04 23.09
C LEU A 38 18.72 -2.58 23.40
N ARG A 39 19.68 -1.77 23.87
CA ARG A 39 19.49 -0.35 24.25
C ARG A 39 18.88 0.57 23.18
N LYS A 40 18.93 0.19 21.90
CA LYS A 40 18.34 0.99 20.80
C LYS A 40 16.93 0.54 20.39
N ASN A 41 16.44 -0.58 20.93
CA ASN A 41 15.18 -1.17 20.52
C ASN A 41 13.99 -0.38 21.10
N GLN A 42 13.26 0.34 20.25
CA GLN A 42 12.10 1.16 20.64
C GLN A 42 10.99 0.37 21.32
N LEU A 43 10.75 -0.87 20.88
CA LEU A 43 9.66 -1.69 21.39
C LEU A 43 9.84 -1.98 22.89
N LEU A 44 11.08 -2.21 23.33
CA LEU A 44 11.38 -2.45 24.74
C LEU A 44 11.11 -1.21 25.59
N TYR A 45 11.46 -0.03 25.10
CA TYR A 45 11.16 1.23 25.80
C TYR A 45 9.66 1.48 25.90
N PHE A 46 8.90 1.22 24.84
CA PHE A 46 7.44 1.40 24.87
C PHE A 46 6.78 0.39 25.80
N ALA A 47 7.17 -0.88 25.74
CA ALA A 47 6.66 -1.90 26.64
C ALA A 47 7.00 -1.61 28.11
N TYR A 48 8.20 -1.09 28.38
CA TYR A 48 8.61 -0.71 29.73
C TYR A 48 7.87 0.53 30.23
N ALA A 49 7.68 1.54 29.37
CA ALA A 49 6.88 2.72 29.69
C ALA A 49 5.43 2.36 29.99
N ASP A 50 4.79 1.53 29.15
CA ASP A 50 3.42 1.05 29.40
C ASP A 50 3.33 0.21 30.69
N PHE A 51 4.39 -0.56 31.00
CA PHE A 51 4.49 -1.30 32.25
C PHE A 51 4.55 -0.38 33.47
N GLU A 52 5.41 0.63 33.48
CA GLU A 52 5.47 1.62 34.58
C GLU A 52 4.21 2.48 34.69
N GLU A 53 3.59 2.82 33.55
CA GLU A 53 2.30 3.51 33.53
C GLU A 53 1.21 2.68 34.20
N SER A 54 1.18 1.35 33.97
CA SER A 54 0.22 0.46 34.62
C SER A 54 0.35 0.42 36.15
N ARG A 55 1.52 0.81 36.67
CA ARG A 55 1.81 0.92 38.11
C ARG A 55 1.62 2.34 38.65
N LEU A 56 1.15 3.26 37.81
CA LEU A 56 0.98 4.69 38.11
C LEU A 56 2.31 5.42 38.42
N HIS A 57 3.44 4.85 37.98
CA HIS A 57 4.78 5.45 38.16
C HIS A 57 5.11 6.45 37.05
N TYR A 58 4.28 7.49 36.89
CA TYR A 58 4.38 8.42 35.76
C TYR A 58 5.75 9.12 35.66
N GLN A 59 6.38 9.46 36.80
CA GLN A 59 7.70 10.07 36.82
C GLN A 59 8.79 9.17 36.20
N GLU A 60 8.71 7.85 36.41
CA GLU A 60 9.63 6.90 35.78
C GLU A 60 9.38 6.78 34.28
N VAL A 61 8.12 6.83 33.85
CA VAL A 61 7.76 6.85 32.41
C VAL A 61 8.42 8.02 31.69
N HIS A 62 8.41 9.23 32.28
CA HIS A 62 9.11 10.38 31.71
C HIS A 62 10.61 10.13 31.57
N LYS A 63 11.26 9.52 32.58
CA LYS A 63 12.69 9.18 32.53
C LYS A 63 13.00 8.16 31.45
N ILE A 64 12.15 7.14 31.27
CA ILE A 64 12.30 6.11 30.24
C ILE A 64 12.27 6.73 28.85
N TYR A 65 11.25 7.55 28.55
CA TYR A 65 11.16 8.24 27.26
C TYR A 65 12.31 9.23 27.03
N GLN A 66 12.67 10.03 28.04
CA GLN A 66 13.78 10.98 27.93
C GLN A 66 15.12 10.27 27.72
N ARG A 67 15.35 9.13 28.39
CA ARG A 67 16.54 8.30 28.18
C ARG A 67 16.64 7.82 26.74
N TYR A 68 15.52 7.43 26.13
CA TYR A 68 15.49 7.05 24.72
C TYR A 68 15.82 8.22 23.79
N ILE A 69 15.08 9.32 23.96
CA ILE A 69 15.17 10.51 23.10
C ILE A 69 16.56 11.15 23.15
N ASN A 70 17.21 11.16 24.32
CA ASN A 70 18.53 11.77 24.51
C ASN A 70 19.68 10.97 23.87
N MET A 71 19.43 9.74 23.38
CA MET A 71 20.44 9.01 22.63
C MET A 71 20.65 9.66 21.26
N PRO A 72 21.89 9.95 20.81
CA PRO A 72 22.13 10.71 19.58
C PRO A 72 21.84 9.92 18.29
N ASP A 73 22.03 8.60 18.33
CA ASP A 73 22.02 7.71 17.16
C ASP A 73 20.68 6.96 16.97
N VAL A 74 19.57 7.62 17.29
CA VAL A 74 18.22 7.07 17.11
C VAL A 74 17.30 8.10 16.47
N ASP A 75 16.28 7.63 15.77
CA ASP A 75 15.15 8.46 15.33
C ASP A 75 14.18 8.65 16.51
N PRO A 76 14.06 9.87 17.08
CA PRO A 76 13.20 10.11 18.22
C PRO A 76 11.73 10.29 17.82
N THR A 77 11.39 10.33 16.53
CA THR A 77 10.05 10.70 16.05
C THR A 77 8.96 9.80 16.63
N LEU A 78 9.10 8.48 16.50
CA LEU A 78 8.11 7.55 17.01
C LEU A 78 8.06 7.58 18.55
N ALA A 79 9.20 7.77 19.20
CA ALA A 79 9.27 7.90 20.66
C ALA A 79 8.54 9.16 21.15
N TYR A 80 8.70 10.31 20.47
CA TYR A 80 7.91 11.51 20.77
C TYR A 80 6.42 11.30 20.57
N ILE A 81 6.00 10.59 19.51
CA ILE A 81 4.58 10.28 19.28
C ILE A 81 4.00 9.45 20.43
N GLN A 82 4.70 8.40 20.86
CA GLN A 82 4.24 7.58 21.98
C GLN A 82 4.29 8.35 23.30
N TYR A 83 5.33 9.16 23.50
CA TYR A 83 5.45 10.00 24.68
C TYR A 83 4.31 11.04 24.77
N MET A 84 3.94 11.68 23.65
CA MET A 84 2.76 12.55 23.58
C MET A 84 1.48 11.79 23.93
N LYS A 85 1.28 10.57 23.39
CA LYS A 85 0.09 9.74 23.69
C LYS A 85 0.00 9.38 25.17
N PHE A 86 1.12 9.03 25.79
CA PHE A 86 1.24 8.82 27.25
C PHE A 86 0.86 10.09 28.01
N SER A 87 1.54 11.22 27.75
CA SER A 87 1.29 12.49 28.44
C SER A 87 -0.18 12.91 28.34
N ARG A 88 -0.81 12.70 27.18
CA ARG A 88 -2.24 12.97 27.00
C ARG A 88 -3.12 12.09 27.87
N ARG A 89 -2.82 10.79 27.94
CA ARG A 89 -3.61 9.78 28.66
C ARG A 89 -3.46 9.90 30.18
N ALA A 90 -2.26 10.20 30.68
CA ALA A 90 -1.96 10.26 32.11
C ALA A 90 -2.11 11.68 32.71
N GLU A 91 -1.72 12.73 31.98
CA GLU A 91 -1.54 14.09 32.53
C GLU A 91 -2.35 15.18 31.79
N GLY A 92 -2.93 14.83 30.64
CA GLY A 92 -3.78 15.70 29.85
C GLY A 92 -3.07 16.57 28.80
N ILE A 93 -3.80 17.55 28.28
CA ILE A 93 -3.43 18.29 27.06
C ILE A 93 -2.23 19.22 27.28
N LYS A 94 -2.09 19.83 28.47
CA LYS A 94 -1.00 20.76 28.76
C LYS A 94 0.37 20.07 28.67
N SER A 95 0.53 18.94 29.36
CA SER A 95 1.77 18.14 29.31
C SER A 95 2.07 17.66 27.88
N THR A 96 1.05 17.22 27.13
CA THR A 96 1.19 16.82 25.72
C THR A 96 1.82 17.93 24.86
N ARG A 97 1.37 19.18 25.03
CA ARG A 97 1.91 20.33 24.28
C ARG A 97 3.35 20.65 24.64
N GLU A 98 3.76 20.43 25.90
CA GLU A 98 5.15 20.58 26.33
C GLU A 98 6.05 19.51 25.67
N VAL A 99 5.58 18.27 25.60
CA VAL A 99 6.29 17.20 24.87
C VAL A 99 6.37 17.53 23.38
N PHE A 100 5.29 18.02 22.77
CA PHE A 100 5.30 18.45 21.36
C PHE A 100 6.27 19.61 21.12
N LYS A 101 6.36 20.57 22.06
CA LYS A 101 7.35 21.65 21.98
C LYS A 101 8.78 21.09 21.93
N LYS A 102 9.11 20.14 22.81
CA LYS A 102 10.42 19.45 22.81
C LYS A 102 10.66 18.72 21.49
N ALA A 103 9.66 18.03 20.96
CA ALA A 103 9.75 17.33 19.68
C ALA A 103 10.06 18.27 18.51
N ARG A 104 9.53 19.50 18.53
CA ARG A 104 9.77 20.51 17.49
C ARG A 104 11.17 21.11 17.53
N GLU A 105 11.74 21.20 18.73
CA GLU A 105 13.08 21.75 18.99
C GLU A 105 14.19 20.74 18.61
N ASP A 106 13.88 19.44 18.63
CA ASP A 106 14.79 18.39 18.14
C ASP A 106 14.85 18.40 16.60
N SER A 107 16.06 18.51 16.05
CA SER A 107 16.31 18.55 14.61
C SER A 107 16.11 17.21 13.92
N ARG A 108 16.13 16.10 14.67
CA ARG A 108 15.99 14.73 14.13
C ARG A 108 14.52 14.33 13.90
N THR A 109 13.59 15.05 14.53
CA THR A 109 12.16 14.77 14.46
C THR A 109 11.62 14.96 13.05
N GLN A 110 10.97 13.92 12.54
CA GLN A 110 10.32 13.89 11.23
C GLN A 110 8.89 14.42 11.27
N PHE A 111 8.30 14.62 10.09
CA PHE A 111 6.95 15.16 9.89
C PHE A 111 5.84 14.41 10.65
N HIS A 112 6.01 13.10 10.90
CA HIS A 112 5.01 12.26 11.59
C HIS A 112 4.61 12.83 12.96
N ALA A 113 5.52 13.49 13.67
CA ALA A 113 5.21 14.10 14.96
C ALA A 113 4.19 15.25 14.84
N TYR A 114 4.26 16.03 13.76
CA TYR A 114 3.30 17.11 13.49
C TYR A 114 1.93 16.56 13.14
N ALA A 115 1.86 15.55 12.26
CA ALA A 115 0.61 14.90 11.89
C ALA A 115 -0.07 14.26 13.13
N ALA A 116 0.70 13.53 13.94
CA ALA A 116 0.20 12.93 15.16
C ALA A 116 -0.32 13.98 16.16
N ALA A 117 0.43 15.08 16.38
CA ALA A 117 0.02 16.14 17.29
C ALA A 117 -1.26 16.85 16.82
N ALA A 118 -1.39 17.12 15.53
CA ALA A 118 -2.60 17.73 14.95
C ALA A 118 -3.82 16.83 15.11
N LEU A 119 -3.69 15.54 14.80
CA LEU A 119 -4.77 14.57 14.96
C LEU A 119 -5.15 14.37 16.44
N MET A 120 -4.18 14.42 17.35
CA MET A 120 -4.45 14.37 18.78
C MET A 120 -5.29 15.57 19.25
N GLU A 121 -4.96 16.78 18.83
CA GLU A 121 -5.75 17.99 19.14
C GLU A 121 -7.16 17.91 18.54
N TYR A 122 -7.29 17.41 17.31
CA TYR A 122 -8.59 17.22 16.67
C TYR A 122 -9.45 16.17 17.38
N TYR A 123 -8.94 14.96 17.60
CA TYR A 123 -9.73 13.87 18.16
C TYR A 123 -10.05 14.06 19.65
N CYS A 124 -9.13 14.65 20.41
CA CYS A 124 -9.21 14.72 21.87
C CYS A 124 -9.74 16.08 22.34
N SER A 125 -9.14 17.16 21.87
CA SER A 125 -9.53 18.53 22.27
C SER A 125 -10.71 19.07 21.47
N LYS A 126 -11.12 18.38 20.38
CA LYS A 126 -12.17 18.81 19.44
C LYS A 126 -11.94 20.20 18.84
N ASN A 127 -10.69 20.66 18.82
CA ASN A 127 -10.33 22.00 18.38
C ASN A 127 -9.72 21.94 16.96
N LYS A 128 -10.54 22.28 15.97
CA LYS A 128 -10.16 22.23 14.55
C LYS A 128 -9.12 23.29 14.19
N GLU A 129 -9.21 24.47 14.82
CA GLU A 129 -8.34 25.61 14.54
C GLU A 129 -6.90 25.36 15.00
N ILE A 130 -6.72 24.66 16.11
CA ILE A 130 -5.38 24.27 16.59
C ILE A 130 -4.80 23.17 15.71
N ALA A 131 -5.60 22.15 15.37
CA ALA A 131 -5.16 21.09 14.47
C ALA A 131 -4.73 21.64 13.09
N PHE A 132 -5.53 22.54 12.52
CA PHE A 132 -5.18 23.25 11.27
C PHE A 132 -3.87 24.04 11.39
N ARG A 133 -3.69 24.80 12.49
CA ARG A 133 -2.45 25.54 12.73
C ARG A 133 -1.22 24.64 12.85
N ILE A 134 -1.35 23.46 13.46
CA ILE A 134 -0.25 22.48 13.56
C ILE A 134 0.06 21.91 12.18
N PHE A 135 -0.96 21.59 11.37
CA PHE A 135 -0.76 21.11 10.00
C PHE A 135 -0.05 22.15 9.12
N GLU A 136 -0.48 23.41 9.14
CA GLU A 136 0.18 24.51 8.44
C GLU A 136 1.61 24.74 8.93
N LEU A 137 1.86 24.58 10.23
CA LEU A 137 3.21 24.70 10.79
C LEU A 137 4.14 23.58 10.29
N GLY A 138 3.66 22.33 10.25
CA GLY A 138 4.45 21.23 9.72
C GLY A 138 4.66 21.34 8.21
N LEU A 139 3.69 21.88 7.46
CA LEU A 139 3.82 22.08 6.02
C LEU A 139 4.91 23.12 5.68
N LYS A 140 5.06 24.15 6.52
CA LYS A 140 6.16 25.12 6.39
C LYS A 140 7.53 24.50 6.64
N LYS A 141 7.63 23.49 7.51
CA LYS A 141 8.91 22.84 7.89
C LYS A 141 9.28 21.69 6.95
N HIS A 142 8.29 20.95 6.45
CA HIS A 142 8.45 19.79 5.57
C HIS A 142 7.59 19.93 4.30
N PRO A 143 7.85 20.94 3.45
CA PRO A 143 7.07 21.16 2.23
C PRO A 143 7.34 20.13 1.13
N ASP A 144 8.46 19.43 1.23
CA ASP A 144 9.00 18.47 0.25
C ASP A 144 8.54 17.04 0.51
N ASN A 145 7.80 16.79 1.61
CA ASN A 145 7.38 15.44 1.97
C ASN A 145 5.94 15.16 1.50
N PRO A 146 5.73 14.27 0.50
CA PRO A 146 4.40 13.98 -0.04
C PRO A 146 3.50 13.26 0.98
N ASP A 147 4.05 12.39 1.83
CA ASP A 147 3.28 11.63 2.82
C ASP A 147 2.66 12.55 3.88
N TYR A 148 3.38 13.60 4.28
CA TYR A 148 2.85 14.61 5.19
C TYR A 148 1.66 15.37 4.57
N ILE A 149 1.79 15.75 3.29
CA ILE A 149 0.74 16.47 2.57
C ILE A 149 -0.49 15.57 2.41
N MET A 150 -0.29 14.30 2.06
CA MET A 150 -1.37 13.31 1.98
C MET A 150 -2.11 13.19 3.31
N SER A 151 -1.39 13.10 4.43
CA SER A 151 -2.01 13.10 5.76
C SER A 151 -2.81 14.38 6.06
N TYR A 152 -2.36 15.53 5.56
CA TYR A 152 -3.06 16.79 5.75
C TYR A 152 -4.31 16.90 4.86
N VAL A 153 -4.21 16.48 3.61
CA VAL A 153 -5.36 16.36 2.67
C VAL A 153 -6.42 15.43 3.25
N ASP A 154 -6.02 14.27 3.77
CA ASP A 154 -6.95 13.34 4.39
C ASP A 154 -7.65 13.99 5.58
N TYR A 155 -6.93 14.71 6.44
CA TYR A 155 -7.55 15.46 7.54
C TYR A 155 -8.61 16.46 7.07
N LEU A 156 -8.29 17.30 6.07
CA LEU A 156 -9.24 18.30 5.54
C LEU A 156 -10.44 17.66 4.84
N SER A 157 -10.23 16.55 4.14
CA SER A 157 -11.29 15.79 3.48
C SER A 157 -12.31 15.25 4.49
N HIS A 158 -11.85 14.75 5.64
CA HIS A 158 -12.74 14.30 6.73
C HIS A 158 -13.50 15.45 7.41
N LEU A 159 -13.07 16.70 7.24
CA LEU A 159 -13.79 17.88 7.74
C LEU A 159 -14.85 18.39 6.77
N ASN A 160 -14.93 17.84 5.56
CA ASN A 160 -15.80 18.31 4.48
C ASN A 160 -15.52 19.78 4.11
N GLU A 161 -14.25 20.18 4.20
CA GLU A 161 -13.75 21.52 3.90
C GLU A 161 -13.24 21.56 2.45
N ASP A 162 -14.15 21.41 1.48
CA ASP A 162 -13.81 21.19 0.06
C ASP A 162 -13.00 22.34 -0.54
N ASN A 163 -13.36 23.58 -0.22
CA ASN A 163 -12.64 24.76 -0.70
C ASN A 163 -11.20 24.77 -0.19
N ASN A 164 -11.00 24.48 1.10
CA ASN A 164 -9.66 24.45 1.70
C ASN A 164 -8.82 23.28 1.19
N THR A 165 -9.44 22.11 0.97
CA THR A 165 -8.78 20.94 0.39
C THR A 165 -8.30 21.22 -1.03
N ARG A 166 -9.15 21.85 -1.86
CA ARG A 166 -8.78 22.27 -3.22
C ARG A 166 -7.66 23.30 -3.22
N VAL A 167 -7.74 24.31 -2.35
CA VAL A 167 -6.67 25.32 -2.19
C VAL A 167 -5.36 24.67 -1.76
N LEU A 168 -5.39 23.67 -0.87
CA LEU A 168 -4.20 22.94 -0.46
C LEU A 168 -3.55 22.18 -1.62
N PHE A 169 -4.34 21.44 -2.41
CA PHE A 169 -3.85 20.76 -3.61
C PHE A 169 -3.20 21.73 -4.59
N GLU A 170 -3.88 22.83 -4.91
CA GLU A 170 -3.36 23.83 -5.84
C GLU A 170 -2.07 24.46 -5.33
N ARG A 171 -2.00 24.78 -4.03
CA ARG A 171 -0.81 25.37 -3.40
C ARG A 171 0.39 24.43 -3.46
N VAL A 172 0.19 23.15 -3.14
CA VAL A 172 1.28 22.16 -3.13
C VAL A 172 1.74 21.81 -4.54
N LEU A 173 0.81 21.56 -5.46
CA LEU A 173 1.14 21.16 -6.83
C LEU A 173 1.72 22.33 -7.66
N SER A 174 1.45 23.58 -7.27
CA SER A 174 2.00 24.77 -7.94
C SER A 174 3.29 25.30 -7.29
N SER A 175 3.63 24.89 -6.07
CA SER A 175 4.82 25.42 -5.37
C SER A 175 6.14 25.00 -6.01
N GLY A 176 6.15 23.92 -6.80
CA GLY A 176 7.35 23.37 -7.45
C GLY A 176 8.37 22.80 -6.46
N GLN A 177 7.99 22.59 -5.20
CA GLN A 177 8.88 22.07 -4.15
C GLN A 177 9.02 20.54 -4.19
N LEU A 178 8.09 19.86 -4.85
CA LEU A 178 8.07 18.40 -4.99
C LEU A 178 8.64 17.97 -6.34
N LYS A 179 9.35 16.84 -6.37
CA LYS A 179 9.77 16.21 -7.63
C LYS A 179 8.56 15.65 -8.35
N ASN A 180 8.59 15.65 -9.69
CA ASN A 180 7.48 15.16 -10.50
C ASN A 180 7.06 13.72 -10.15
N GLU A 181 8.02 12.85 -9.80
CA GLU A 181 7.76 11.46 -9.38
C GLU A 181 6.93 11.38 -8.09
N ASP A 182 7.24 12.23 -7.10
CA ASP A 182 6.56 12.25 -5.80
C ASP A 182 5.16 12.89 -5.89
N THR A 183 4.90 13.69 -6.93
CA THR A 183 3.58 14.33 -7.14
C THR A 183 2.53 13.40 -7.73
N VAL A 184 2.92 12.23 -8.28
CA VAL A 184 1.97 11.32 -8.95
C VAL A 184 0.88 10.84 -7.99
N GLY A 185 1.25 10.47 -6.76
CA GLY A 185 0.30 10.08 -5.72
C GLY A 185 -0.67 11.21 -5.36
N LEU A 186 -0.16 12.45 -5.23
CA LEU A 186 -0.97 13.64 -4.96
C LEU A 186 -1.94 13.96 -6.09
N TRP A 187 -1.52 13.84 -7.35
CA TRP A 187 -2.41 14.05 -8.50
C TRP A 187 -3.53 13.01 -8.56
N ASN A 188 -3.25 11.76 -8.23
CA ASN A 188 -4.26 10.71 -8.17
C ASN A 188 -5.27 10.99 -7.06
N ARG A 189 -4.80 11.42 -5.89
CA ARG A 189 -5.67 11.82 -4.77
C ARG A 189 -6.50 13.06 -5.12
N PHE A 190 -5.93 14.01 -5.86
CA PHE A 190 -6.66 15.20 -6.31
C PHE A 190 -7.75 14.86 -7.33
N LEU A 191 -7.47 13.94 -8.27
CA LEU A 191 -8.49 13.46 -9.20
C LEU A 191 -9.63 12.74 -8.46
N GLU A 192 -9.31 11.85 -7.51
CA GLU A 192 -10.30 11.16 -6.69
C GLU A 192 -11.18 12.16 -5.91
N PHE A 193 -10.56 13.21 -5.35
CA PHE A 193 -11.28 14.28 -4.68
C PHE A 193 -12.26 15.00 -5.63
N GLU A 194 -11.82 15.45 -6.80
CA GLU A 194 -12.71 16.12 -7.77
C GLU A 194 -13.79 15.19 -8.33
N CYS A 195 -13.52 13.88 -8.46
CA CYS A 195 -14.56 12.91 -8.82
C CYS A 195 -15.66 12.79 -7.76
N ASN A 196 -15.34 13.00 -6.48
CA ASN A 196 -16.28 12.88 -5.38
C ASN A 196 -17.09 14.16 -5.12
N VAL A 197 -16.47 15.34 -5.23
CA VAL A 197 -17.12 16.62 -4.86
C VAL A 197 -17.25 17.63 -6.00
N GLY A 198 -16.54 17.42 -7.11
CA GLY A 198 -16.44 18.37 -8.22
C GLY A 198 -17.48 18.18 -9.31
N ASP A 199 -17.29 18.91 -10.41
CA ASP A 199 -18.08 18.78 -11.63
C ASP A 199 -17.23 18.18 -12.76
N LEU A 200 -17.88 17.78 -13.86
CA LEU A 200 -17.16 17.19 -14.99
C LEU A 200 -16.08 18.14 -15.55
N ALA A 201 -16.31 19.45 -15.50
CA ALA A 201 -15.36 20.44 -15.98
C ALA A 201 -14.10 20.51 -15.09
N SER A 202 -14.24 20.44 -13.76
CA SER A 202 -13.10 20.42 -12.84
C SER A 202 -12.27 19.14 -13.00
N ILE A 203 -12.93 17.98 -13.09
CA ILE A 203 -12.29 16.68 -13.31
C ILE A 203 -11.43 16.71 -14.58
N VAL A 204 -11.98 17.16 -15.71
CA VAL A 204 -11.25 17.24 -16.99
C VAL A 204 -10.07 18.22 -16.91
N LYS A 205 -10.18 19.31 -16.13
CA LYS A 205 -9.06 20.25 -15.94
C LYS A 205 -7.91 19.61 -15.15
N VAL A 206 -8.21 18.89 -14.07
CA VAL A 206 -7.21 18.19 -13.27
C VAL A 206 -6.57 17.07 -14.07
N GLU A 207 -7.37 16.29 -14.81
CA GLU A 207 -6.90 15.22 -15.69
C GLU A 207 -5.90 15.73 -16.74
N LYS A 208 -6.21 16.84 -17.42
CA LYS A 208 -5.29 17.47 -18.38
C LYS A 208 -3.97 17.92 -17.76
N ARG A 209 -4.02 18.52 -16.57
CA ARG A 209 -2.80 18.95 -15.85
C ARG A 209 -1.96 17.76 -15.40
N ARG A 210 -2.60 16.72 -14.85
CA ARG A 210 -1.94 15.47 -14.47
C ARG A 210 -1.28 14.81 -15.68
N ALA A 211 -1.98 14.70 -16.81
CA ALA A 211 -1.43 14.12 -18.03
C ALA A 211 -0.16 14.87 -18.50
N HIS A 212 -0.14 16.21 -18.43
CA HIS A 212 1.05 17.00 -18.77
C HIS A 212 2.25 16.72 -17.84
N VAL A 213 2.02 16.46 -16.56
CA VAL A 213 3.09 16.08 -15.62
C VAL A 213 3.56 14.64 -15.90
N LEU A 214 2.62 13.72 -16.12
CA LEU A 214 2.92 12.32 -16.41
C LEU A 214 3.65 12.12 -17.74
N GLN A 215 3.37 12.92 -18.78
CA GLN A 215 4.10 12.88 -20.05
C GLN A 215 5.60 13.20 -19.89
N LYS A 216 5.98 13.98 -18.87
CA LYS A 216 7.39 14.24 -18.56
C LYS A 216 8.10 13.02 -17.97
N LEU A 217 7.35 12.04 -17.48
CA LEU A 217 7.84 10.77 -16.98
C LEU A 217 7.77 9.75 -18.12
N LYS A 218 8.93 9.31 -18.62
CA LYS A 218 9.05 8.29 -19.70
C LYS A 218 8.21 7.02 -19.45
N GLU A 219 7.94 6.74 -18.18
CA GLU A 219 7.19 5.58 -17.71
C GLU A 219 5.68 5.59 -18.08
N PHE A 220 5.12 6.78 -18.33
CA PHE A 220 3.69 7.01 -18.60
C PHE A 220 3.40 7.54 -20.01
N GLU A 221 4.42 7.65 -20.86
CA GLU A 221 4.27 8.08 -22.25
C GLU A 221 3.40 7.10 -23.05
N GLY A 222 2.39 7.61 -23.76
CA GLY A 222 1.47 6.81 -24.60
C GLY A 222 0.42 5.98 -23.85
N LYS A 223 0.27 6.16 -22.53
CA LYS A 223 -0.67 5.41 -21.68
C LYS A 223 -1.94 6.19 -21.33
N ASP A 224 -2.44 7.00 -22.26
CA ASP A 224 -3.61 7.87 -22.02
C ASP A 224 -4.87 7.07 -21.66
N THR A 225 -5.11 5.93 -22.32
CA THR A 225 -6.24 5.04 -22.01
C THR A 225 -6.14 4.42 -20.62
N ALA A 226 -4.93 4.08 -20.18
CA ALA A 226 -4.72 3.57 -18.82
C ALA A 226 -5.00 4.64 -17.76
N GLN A 227 -4.69 5.91 -18.04
CA GLN A 227 -4.97 7.02 -17.11
C GLN A 227 -6.48 7.26 -16.91
N GLN A 228 -7.31 6.91 -17.90
CA GLN A 228 -8.78 7.02 -17.80
C GLN A 228 -9.37 5.99 -16.82
N VAL A 229 -8.68 4.88 -16.58
CA VAL A 229 -9.12 3.87 -15.59
C VAL A 229 -9.24 4.50 -14.20
N ASP A 230 -8.30 5.39 -13.83
CA ASP A 230 -8.30 6.05 -12.51
C ASP A 230 -9.50 6.98 -12.29
N ARG A 231 -10.17 7.43 -13.35
CA ARG A 231 -11.37 8.25 -13.25
C ARG A 231 -12.60 7.45 -12.84
N TYR A 232 -12.68 6.19 -13.27
CA TYR A 232 -13.86 5.34 -13.07
C TYR A 232 -13.66 4.26 -12.02
N LYS A 233 -12.43 4.02 -11.57
CA LYS A 233 -12.16 3.04 -10.51
C LYS A 233 -12.79 3.48 -9.19
N PHE A 234 -13.21 2.50 -8.40
CA PHE A 234 -13.67 2.72 -7.04
C PHE A 234 -13.19 1.59 -6.15
N MET A 235 -12.40 1.90 -5.13
CA MET A 235 -11.73 0.90 -4.29
C MET A 235 -10.98 -0.12 -5.15
N ASN A 236 -11.39 -1.39 -5.12
CA ASN A 236 -10.82 -2.51 -5.88
C ASN A 236 -11.62 -2.87 -7.14
N LEU A 237 -12.57 -2.02 -7.56
CA LEU A 237 -13.38 -2.21 -8.77
C LEU A 237 -12.80 -1.40 -9.92
N TYR A 238 -12.62 -2.07 -11.06
CA TYR A 238 -12.06 -1.49 -12.27
C TYR A 238 -13.03 -1.66 -13.45
N PRO A 239 -13.08 -0.71 -14.39
CA PRO A 239 -13.94 -0.78 -15.58
C PRO A 239 -13.50 -1.81 -16.62
N CYS A 240 -12.38 -2.51 -16.40
CA CYS A 240 -11.80 -3.49 -17.32
C CYS A 240 -11.39 -4.75 -16.54
N THR A 241 -11.30 -5.87 -17.26
CA THR A 241 -10.76 -7.12 -16.72
C THR A 241 -9.25 -7.00 -16.46
N ASN A 242 -8.71 -7.87 -15.61
CA ASN A 242 -7.26 -7.86 -15.30
C ASN A 242 -6.38 -8.03 -16.54
N ASP A 243 -6.83 -8.80 -17.55
CA ASP A 243 -6.06 -9.01 -18.77
C ASP A 243 -6.09 -7.78 -19.69
N GLU A 244 -7.23 -7.10 -19.78
CA GLU A 244 -7.34 -5.82 -20.48
C GLU A 244 -6.50 -4.72 -19.81
N LEU A 245 -6.52 -4.65 -18.47
CA LEU A 245 -5.69 -3.71 -17.70
C LEU A 245 -4.19 -3.94 -17.95
N LYS A 246 -3.75 -5.20 -17.99
CA LYS A 246 -2.37 -5.55 -18.35
C LYS A 246 -2.04 -5.14 -19.78
N ALA A 247 -2.95 -5.39 -20.73
CA ALA A 247 -2.75 -5.08 -22.14
C ALA A 247 -2.60 -3.56 -22.40
N ILE A 248 -3.39 -2.73 -21.72
CA ILE A 248 -3.27 -1.26 -21.80
C ILE A 248 -2.12 -0.70 -20.95
N GLY A 249 -1.39 -1.56 -20.22
CA GLY A 249 -0.27 -1.17 -19.38
C GLY A 249 -0.65 -0.39 -18.12
N TYR A 250 -1.88 -0.60 -17.61
CA TYR A 250 -2.34 0.01 -16.37
C TYR A 250 -1.54 -0.51 -15.17
N ARG A 251 -1.14 0.41 -14.29
CA ARG A 251 -0.53 0.10 -13.00
C ARG A 251 -1.21 0.92 -11.93
N ASP A 252 -1.74 0.24 -10.92
CA ASP A 252 -2.36 0.92 -9.80
C ASP A 252 -1.28 1.52 -8.90
N ILE A 253 -1.18 2.84 -8.90
CA ILE A 253 -0.28 3.62 -8.03
C ILE A 253 -1.00 4.00 -6.73
N SER A 254 -2.31 3.75 -6.64
CA SER A 254 -3.18 4.21 -5.55
C SER A 254 -3.13 3.35 -4.30
N THR A 255 -2.38 2.24 -4.30
CA THR A 255 -2.24 1.41 -3.09
C THR A 255 -1.27 2.06 -2.10
N HIS A 256 -1.74 3.10 -1.42
CA HIS A 256 -1.26 3.55 -0.11
C HIS A 256 -1.46 2.51 1.00
N VAL A 257 -1.86 1.26 0.66
CA VAL A 257 -1.93 0.10 1.57
C VAL A 257 -0.54 -0.49 1.87
N THR A 258 0.54 0.03 1.30
CA THR A 258 1.91 -0.47 1.57
C THR A 258 2.75 0.52 2.37
N ILE A 259 2.22 1.03 3.49
CA ILE A 259 3.09 1.60 4.53
C ILE A 259 3.73 0.44 5.29
N THR A 260 5.07 0.37 5.23
CA THR A 260 6.05 -0.35 6.09
C THR A 260 7.00 -1.33 5.38
N ASN A 261 7.88 -0.84 4.52
CA ASN A 261 9.34 -1.12 4.62
C ASN A 261 10.11 -0.58 3.41
N PRO A 262 11.14 0.27 3.60
CA PRO A 262 12.10 0.59 2.53
C PRO A 262 13.06 -0.59 2.20
N HIS A 263 12.99 -1.70 2.94
CA HIS A 263 13.86 -2.88 2.81
C HIS A 263 13.18 -4.17 2.34
N ILE A 264 11.88 -4.16 2.07
CA ILE A 264 11.23 -5.28 1.40
C ILE A 264 11.19 -4.91 -0.08
N ALA A 265 12.01 -5.59 -0.87
CA ALA A 265 12.01 -5.46 -2.32
C ALA A 265 10.56 -5.52 -2.80
N ARG A 266 10.15 -4.45 -3.50
CA ARG A 266 8.91 -4.37 -4.26
C ARG A 266 8.72 -5.71 -4.96
N GLY A 267 7.50 -6.26 -4.89
CA GLY A 267 7.06 -7.39 -5.70
C GLY A 267 7.10 -7.03 -7.18
N LEU A 268 8.32 -6.92 -7.70
CA LEU A 268 8.67 -7.04 -9.08
C LEU A 268 8.56 -8.53 -9.36
N LEU A 269 7.57 -8.90 -10.17
CA LEU A 269 7.83 -9.88 -11.21
C LEU A 269 8.83 -9.25 -12.20
N SER A 270 10.05 -9.00 -11.71
CA SER A 270 11.22 -8.96 -12.56
C SER A 270 11.40 -10.39 -13.00
N HIS A 271 11.21 -10.62 -14.29
CA HIS A 271 11.76 -11.80 -14.95
C HIS A 271 13.26 -11.85 -14.63
N GLU A 272 13.62 -12.58 -13.58
CA GLU A 272 14.96 -13.09 -13.39
C GLU A 272 15.22 -14.08 -14.54
N PRO A 273 16.25 -13.88 -15.39
CA PRO A 273 16.49 -14.76 -16.53
C PRO A 273 17.15 -16.09 -16.12
N ASN A 274 17.05 -16.51 -14.86
CA ASN A 274 17.83 -17.62 -14.34
C ASN A 274 17.06 -18.54 -13.38
N GLU A 275 15.80 -18.86 -13.71
CA GLU A 275 15.15 -20.04 -13.14
C GLU A 275 15.65 -21.31 -13.83
N LYS A 276 16.13 -22.25 -13.01
CA LYS A 276 16.63 -23.57 -13.42
C LYS A 276 15.68 -24.22 -14.43
N ALA A 277 16.23 -24.59 -15.59
CA ALA A 277 15.51 -25.18 -16.71
C ALA A 277 14.90 -26.54 -16.33
N PHE A 278 13.64 -26.54 -15.92
CA PHE A 278 12.82 -27.74 -16.04
C PHE A 278 12.70 -28.10 -17.52
N ALA A 279 12.77 -29.40 -17.85
CA ALA A 279 12.54 -29.86 -19.22
C ALA A 279 11.15 -29.40 -19.69
N ARG A 280 11.12 -28.42 -20.59
CA ARG A 280 9.87 -27.92 -21.18
C ARG A 280 9.58 -28.76 -22.42
N PRO A 281 8.33 -29.26 -22.59
CA PRO A 281 7.96 -29.93 -23.83
C PRO A 281 8.11 -28.96 -25.00
N ASP A 282 8.57 -29.47 -26.15
CA ASP A 282 8.70 -28.66 -27.35
C ASP A 282 7.31 -28.35 -27.93
N PHE A 283 6.90 -27.09 -27.79
CA PHE A 283 5.64 -26.58 -28.31
C PHE A 283 5.70 -26.23 -29.81
N SER A 284 6.84 -26.38 -30.49
CA SER A 284 7.02 -26.04 -31.91
C SER A 284 6.09 -26.82 -32.84
N GLN A 285 5.69 -28.02 -32.43
CA GLN A 285 4.78 -28.91 -33.16
C GLN A 285 3.31 -28.77 -32.71
N MET A 286 3.01 -27.90 -31.74
CA MET A 286 1.64 -27.69 -31.28
C MET A 286 0.91 -26.71 -32.18
N ILE A 287 -0.21 -27.15 -32.74
CA ILE A 287 -1.14 -26.29 -33.45
C ILE A 287 -2.17 -25.69 -32.46
N PRO A 288 -2.50 -24.39 -32.57
CA PRO A 288 -3.50 -23.77 -31.72
C PRO A 288 -4.86 -24.46 -31.87
N TYR A 289 -5.41 -24.96 -30.76
CA TYR A 289 -6.75 -25.50 -30.70
C TYR A 289 -7.78 -24.41 -31.01
N LYS A 290 -8.56 -24.61 -32.08
CA LYS A 290 -9.65 -23.70 -32.48
C LYS A 290 -10.97 -24.46 -32.43
N PRO A 291 -11.81 -24.23 -31.41
CA PRO A 291 -13.11 -24.89 -31.33
C PRO A 291 -14.01 -24.42 -32.49
N LYS A 292 -14.53 -25.39 -33.24
CA LYS A 292 -15.41 -25.15 -34.40
C LYS A 292 -16.66 -26.02 -34.27
N ILE A 293 -17.82 -25.40 -34.49
CA ILE A 293 -19.14 -26.07 -34.44
C ILE A 293 -19.52 -26.65 -35.81
N LYS A 294 -18.98 -26.11 -36.91
CA LYS A 294 -19.22 -26.57 -38.29
C LYS A 294 -17.88 -26.83 -38.99
N TYR A 295 -17.73 -28.03 -39.54
CA TYR A 295 -16.53 -28.47 -40.24
C TYR A 295 -16.64 -28.19 -41.74
N VAL A 296 -15.54 -27.73 -42.34
CA VAL A 296 -15.47 -27.55 -43.80
C VAL A 296 -15.17 -28.91 -44.44
N PRO A 297 -15.79 -29.26 -45.59
CA PRO A 297 -15.46 -30.50 -46.31
C PRO A 297 -13.95 -30.59 -46.59
N GLY A 298 -13.28 -31.61 -46.03
CA GLY A 298 -11.83 -31.81 -46.12
C GLY A 298 -11.06 -31.60 -44.80
N GLU A 299 -11.69 -31.04 -43.77
CA GLU A 299 -11.11 -30.97 -42.42
C GLU A 299 -11.28 -32.32 -41.69
N HIS A 300 -10.30 -32.74 -40.88
CA HIS A 300 -10.44 -33.91 -40.01
C HIS A 300 -11.12 -33.49 -38.70
N PRO A 301 -12.39 -33.89 -38.44
CA PRO A 301 -13.05 -33.55 -37.19
C PRO A 301 -12.43 -34.36 -36.04
N ILE A 302 -12.19 -33.71 -34.92
CA ILE A 302 -11.84 -34.32 -33.63
C ILE A 302 -12.79 -33.79 -32.56
N PRO A 303 -13.07 -34.54 -31.48
CA PRO A 303 -13.91 -34.02 -30.40
C PRO A 303 -13.39 -32.67 -29.90
N GLY A 304 -14.17 -31.60 -30.16
CA GLY A 304 -13.84 -30.23 -29.78
C GLY A 304 -13.21 -29.34 -30.87
N GLY A 305 -12.80 -29.86 -32.04
CA GLY A 305 -12.20 -29.00 -33.08
C GLY A 305 -11.85 -29.72 -34.38
N SER A 306 -11.06 -29.06 -35.23
CA SER A 306 -10.59 -29.61 -36.50
C SER A 306 -9.06 -29.74 -36.50
N PHE A 307 -8.53 -30.91 -36.87
CA PHE A 307 -7.10 -31.10 -37.09
C PHE A 307 -6.81 -30.95 -38.60
N PRO A 308 -5.90 -30.03 -39.01
CA PRO A 308 -5.52 -29.92 -40.42
C PRO A 308 -4.73 -31.18 -40.83
N PRO A 309 -5.02 -31.78 -42.00
CA PRO A 309 -4.21 -32.90 -42.49
C PRO A 309 -2.76 -32.44 -42.75
N PRO A 310 -1.77 -33.34 -42.67
CA PRO A 310 -0.38 -33.02 -43.00
C PRO A 310 -0.26 -32.33 -44.37
N PRO A 311 0.71 -31.41 -44.58
CA PRO A 311 0.79 -30.61 -45.80
C PRO A 311 0.75 -31.42 -47.10
N THR A 312 1.40 -32.60 -47.12
CA THR A 312 1.40 -33.50 -48.28
C THR A 312 0.01 -34.07 -48.59
N VAL A 313 -0.77 -34.39 -47.56
CA VAL A 313 -2.15 -34.88 -47.69
C VAL A 313 -3.07 -33.72 -48.09
N SER A 314 -2.89 -32.53 -47.52
CA SER A 314 -3.64 -31.34 -47.92
C SER A 314 -3.44 -31.00 -49.40
N ASN A 315 -2.22 -31.16 -49.93
CA ASN A 315 -1.93 -30.93 -51.34
C ASN A 315 -2.51 -32.03 -52.24
N LEU A 316 -2.58 -33.27 -51.76
CA LEU A 316 -3.27 -34.34 -52.51
C LEU A 316 -4.78 -34.09 -52.56
N LEU A 317 -5.39 -33.72 -51.43
CA LEU A 317 -6.82 -33.43 -51.32
C LEU A 317 -7.25 -32.23 -52.18
N SER A 318 -6.38 -31.26 -52.45
CA SER A 318 -6.68 -30.13 -53.36
C SER A 318 -6.67 -30.52 -54.84
N ILE A 319 -6.04 -31.64 -55.19
CA ILE A 319 -5.92 -32.13 -56.58
C ILE A 319 -6.99 -33.18 -56.88
N LEU A 320 -7.52 -33.86 -55.86
CA LEU A 320 -8.54 -34.88 -56.03
C LEU A 320 -9.91 -34.28 -56.40
N PRO A 321 -10.67 -34.94 -57.27
CA PRO A 321 -12.03 -34.52 -57.56
C PRO A 321 -12.91 -34.66 -56.30
N PRO A 322 -14.02 -33.89 -56.22
CA PRO A 322 -14.92 -33.94 -55.07
C PRO A 322 -15.33 -35.38 -54.71
N PRO A 323 -15.53 -35.71 -53.42
CA PRO A 323 -15.87 -37.06 -52.98
C PRO A 323 -17.12 -37.66 -53.66
N SER A 324 -18.01 -36.81 -54.17
CA SER A 324 -19.22 -37.20 -54.91
C SER A 324 -18.94 -37.81 -56.29
N CYS A 325 -17.71 -37.67 -56.82
CA CYS A 325 -17.31 -38.22 -58.10
C CYS A 325 -16.90 -39.71 -58.03
N PHE A 326 -16.65 -40.25 -56.84
CA PHE A 326 -16.25 -41.65 -56.65
C PHE A 326 -17.48 -42.54 -56.39
N ARG A 327 -17.79 -43.46 -57.32
CA ARG A 327 -18.91 -44.42 -57.22
C ARG A 327 -18.47 -45.89 -57.14
N GLY A 328 -17.19 -46.13 -56.82
CA GLY A 328 -16.59 -47.47 -56.73
C GLY A 328 -16.52 -48.01 -55.29
N PRO A 329 -16.24 -49.32 -55.10
CA PRO A 329 -16.59 -50.04 -53.88
C PRO A 329 -15.91 -49.45 -52.63
N PHE A 330 -16.72 -49.08 -51.64
CA PHE A 330 -16.23 -48.64 -50.34
C PHE A 330 -15.69 -49.84 -49.57
N VAL A 331 -14.39 -49.84 -49.29
CA VAL A 331 -13.77 -50.82 -48.40
C VAL A 331 -14.33 -50.59 -47.00
N LYS A 332 -14.99 -51.61 -46.42
CA LYS A 332 -15.44 -51.56 -45.02
C LYS A 332 -14.22 -51.70 -44.10
N ASP A 333 -13.71 -50.59 -43.59
CA ASP A 333 -12.66 -50.64 -42.57
C ASP A 333 -13.23 -51.10 -41.22
N LYS A 334 -12.47 -51.97 -40.55
CA LYS A 334 -12.79 -52.53 -39.23
C LYS A 334 -12.92 -51.40 -38.18
N PRO A 335 -13.83 -51.52 -37.20
CA PRO A 335 -13.96 -50.51 -36.15
C PRO A 335 -12.63 -50.41 -35.37
N ALA A 336 -12.07 -49.20 -35.35
CA ALA A 336 -10.90 -48.86 -34.55
C ALA A 336 -11.18 -49.22 -33.08
N ARG A 337 -10.27 -49.98 -32.46
CA ARG A 337 -10.31 -50.23 -31.01
C ARG A 337 -10.18 -48.88 -30.29
N ASN A 338 -11.16 -48.57 -29.47
CA ASN A 338 -11.09 -47.47 -28.51
C ASN A 338 -9.90 -47.70 -27.58
N TRP A 339 -8.95 -46.77 -27.58
CA TRP A 339 -8.00 -46.54 -26.51
C TRP A 339 -8.20 -45.12 -26.01
#